data_AF-A0A382GRE7-F1
#
_entry.id   AF-A0A382GRE7-F1
#
_cell.length_a   1.000
_cell.length_b   1.000
_cell.length_c   1.000
_cell.angle_alpha   90.00
_cell.angle_beta   90.00
_cell.angle_gamma   90.00
#
_symmetry.space_group_name_H-M   'P 1'
#
loop_
_entity.id
_entity.type
_entity.pdbx_description
1 polymer ?
#
loop_
_entity_poly.entity_id
_entity_poly.type
_entity_poly.pdbx_seq_one_letter_code
_entity_poly.pdbx_strand_id
1 'polypeptide(L)'
;MSMKSLIMTLILVSLGFGQSEIFDTNPGYIVVTSDTASIPIYVDGTLIGHTPIKNPIPVFQGVHTVSYHPPSLRDPFIQYGLIEEMKQVYVFSEDTVRVYLNTIVLNEELKRAKLDYRYTNYIGMGLFFILFWQLWIISS
;
A
#
# COMPACT_ATOMS: atom_id res chain seq x y z
N MET A 1 -46.52 10.98 -18.06
CA MET A 1 -45.36 11.75 -17.55
C MET A 1 -44.28 11.72 -18.62
N SER A 2 -43.79 12.88 -19.09
CA SER A 2 -42.77 12.94 -20.14
C SER A 2 -41.42 12.40 -19.62
N MET A 3 -40.71 11.60 -20.41
CA MET A 3 -39.39 11.03 -20.06
C MET A 3 -38.39 12.10 -19.58
N LYS A 4 -38.47 13.32 -20.14
CA LYS A 4 -37.64 14.47 -19.71
C LYS A 4 -37.96 14.93 -18.29
N SER A 5 -39.24 14.92 -17.91
CA SER A 5 -39.69 15.31 -16.57
C SER A 5 -39.23 14.30 -15.52
N LEU A 6 -39.18 13.01 -15.86
CA LEU A 6 -38.69 11.93 -14.99
C LEU A 6 -37.18 12.02 -14.74
N ILE A 7 -36.39 12.29 -15.77
CA ILE A 7 -34.93 12.49 -15.63
C ILE A 7 -34.63 13.72 -14.77
N MET A 8 -35.36 14.82 -14.99
CA MET A 8 -35.15 16.05 -14.23
C MET A 8 -35.47 15.87 -12.74
N THR A 9 -36.56 15.15 -12.42
CA THR A 9 -36.89 14.82 -11.03
C THR A 9 -35.83 13.92 -10.38
N LEU A 10 -35.27 12.95 -11.10
CA LEU A 10 -34.20 12.10 -10.57
C LEU A 10 -32.94 12.89 -10.21
N ILE A 11 -32.55 13.85 -11.07
CA ILE A 11 -31.37 14.71 -10.84
C ILE A 11 -31.60 15.60 -9.61
N LEU A 12 -32.77 16.24 -9.50
CA LEU A 12 -33.10 17.06 -8.33
C LEU A 12 -33.10 16.26 -7.02
N VAL A 13 -33.58 15.02 -7.05
CA VAL A 13 -33.56 14.12 -5.88
C VAL A 13 -32.13 13.75 -5.50
N SER A 14 -31.27 13.44 -6.47
CA SER A 14 -29.86 13.10 -6.18
C SER A 14 -29.07 14.23 -5.52
N LEU A 15 -29.40 15.49 -5.83
CA LEU A 15 -28.79 16.66 -5.18
C LEU A 15 -29.20 16.80 -3.71
N GLY A 16 -30.39 16.31 -3.32
CA GLY A 16 -30.90 16.36 -1.95
C GLY A 16 -30.37 15.25 -1.04
N PHE A 17 -29.87 14.14 -1.60
CA PHE A 17 -29.34 12.99 -0.86
C PHE A 17 -27.81 12.84 -0.97
N GLY A 18 -27.10 13.89 -1.38
CA GLY A 18 -25.64 13.90 -1.42
C GLY A 18 -25.02 13.80 -0.01
N GLN A 19 -23.84 13.19 0.10
CA GLN A 19 -23.07 13.17 1.36
C GLN A 19 -22.67 14.61 1.73
N SER A 20 -23.00 15.04 2.95
CA SER A 20 -22.74 16.40 3.43
C SER A 20 -21.33 16.58 3.99
N GLU A 21 -20.73 15.50 4.51
CA GLU A 21 -19.41 15.50 5.14
C GLU A 21 -18.49 14.46 4.51
N ILE A 22 -17.19 14.69 4.58
CA ILE A 22 -16.17 13.80 4.00
C ILE A 22 -16.03 12.52 4.85
N PHE A 23 -16.27 12.63 6.16
CA PHE A 23 -16.18 11.53 7.11
C PHE A 23 -17.53 11.38 7.83
N ASP A 24 -18.04 10.15 7.90
CA ASP A 24 -19.28 9.85 8.65
C ASP A 24 -19.04 9.84 10.18
N THR A 25 -17.78 9.81 10.61
CA THR A 25 -17.33 9.83 12.01
C THR A 25 -16.14 10.77 12.18
N ASN A 26 -15.85 11.18 13.41
CA ASN A 26 -14.70 12.05 13.68
C ASN A 26 -13.40 11.35 13.25
N PRO A 27 -12.61 11.98 12.35
CA PRO A 27 -11.43 11.34 11.79
C PRO A 27 -10.32 11.25 12.85
N GLY A 28 -9.49 10.23 12.69
CA GLY A 28 -8.16 10.20 13.31
C GLY A 28 -7.13 10.86 12.40
N TYR A 29 -5.92 11.05 12.91
CA TYR A 29 -4.85 11.73 12.17
C TYR A 29 -3.55 10.95 12.20
N ILE A 30 -2.84 10.93 11.07
CA ILE A 30 -1.49 10.37 10.96
C ILE A 30 -0.51 11.50 10.66
N VAL A 31 0.56 11.61 11.47
CA VAL A 31 1.67 12.51 11.22
C VAL A 31 2.88 11.68 10.77
N VAL A 32 3.27 11.84 9.52
CA VAL A 32 4.39 11.10 8.92
C VAL A 32 5.67 11.92 8.99
N THR A 33 6.73 11.29 9.48
CA THR A 33 8.10 11.83 9.52
C THR A 33 9.05 10.81 8.89
N SER A 34 10.11 11.29 8.28
CA SER A 34 11.10 10.44 7.60
C SER A 34 12.51 11.01 7.75
N ASP A 35 13.48 10.11 7.69
CA ASP A 35 14.91 10.38 7.54
C ASP A 35 15.29 11.02 6.19
N THR A 36 14.51 10.81 5.13
CA THR A 36 14.80 11.31 3.79
C THR A 36 13.76 12.34 3.34
N ALA A 37 14.23 13.43 2.75
CA ALA A 37 13.40 14.48 2.17
C ALA A 37 12.98 14.15 0.72
N SER A 38 11.84 14.71 0.29
CA SER A 38 11.33 14.60 -1.09
C SER A 38 10.99 13.18 -1.55
N ILE A 39 10.69 12.26 -0.63
CA ILE A 39 10.21 10.90 -0.97
C ILE A 39 8.69 10.83 -0.94
N PRO A 40 8.05 10.10 -1.87
CA PRO A 40 6.60 9.96 -1.89
C PRO A 40 6.11 9.15 -0.69
N ILE A 41 4.96 9.52 -0.14
CA ILE A 41 4.31 8.83 0.97
C ILE A 41 2.94 8.35 0.53
N TYR A 42 2.69 7.07 0.79
CA TYR A 42 1.45 6.39 0.53
C TYR A 42 0.78 6.01 1.85
N VAL A 43 -0.51 6.27 1.96
CA VAL A 43 -1.37 5.77 3.04
C VAL A 43 -2.43 4.89 2.39
N ASP A 44 -2.48 3.62 2.79
CA ASP A 44 -3.36 2.60 2.21
C ASP A 44 -3.24 2.49 0.68
N GLY A 45 -2.01 2.68 0.16
CA GLY A 45 -1.72 2.68 -1.26
C GLY A 45 -2.06 3.98 -2.00
N THR A 46 -2.70 4.96 -1.35
CA THR A 46 -3.00 6.27 -1.96
C THR A 46 -1.84 7.23 -1.75
N LEU A 47 -1.37 7.87 -2.83
CA LEU A 47 -0.32 8.90 -2.75
C LEU A 47 -0.85 10.13 -2.02
N ILE A 48 -0.28 10.45 -0.86
CA ILE A 48 -0.67 11.62 -0.07
C ILE A 48 0.20 12.84 -0.42
N GLY A 49 1.49 12.63 -0.68
CA GLY A 49 2.42 13.71 -0.97
C GLY A 49 3.87 13.30 -0.85
N HIS A 50 4.75 14.28 -0.68
CA HIS A 50 6.19 14.07 -0.50
C HIS A 50 6.67 14.63 0.84
N THR A 51 7.67 14.00 1.44
CA THR A 51 8.24 14.45 2.71
C THR A 51 8.99 15.78 2.57
N PRO A 52 8.96 16.67 3.58
CA PRO A 52 8.16 16.58 4.81
C PRO A 52 6.68 16.95 4.58
N ILE A 53 5.77 16.17 5.16
CA ILE A 53 4.33 16.47 5.14
C ILE A 53 4.02 17.42 6.29
N LYS A 54 3.48 18.61 5.96
CA LYS A 54 3.22 19.67 6.95
C LYS A 54 1.98 19.43 7.80
N ASN A 55 0.92 18.92 7.19
CA ASN A 55 -0.38 18.77 7.83
C ASN A 55 -0.62 17.29 8.21
N PRO A 56 -1.25 17.02 9.37
CA PRO A 56 -1.71 15.67 9.70
C PRO A 56 -2.67 15.14 8.63
N ILE A 57 -2.55 13.85 8.33
CA ILE A 57 -3.34 13.17 7.30
C ILE A 57 -4.58 12.60 7.98
N PRO A 58 -5.80 13.06 7.64
CA PRO A 58 -7.02 12.53 8.23
C PRO A 58 -7.31 11.12 7.69
N VAL A 59 -7.64 10.19 8.57
CA VAL A 59 -7.98 8.80 8.23
C VAL A 59 -9.21 8.34 9.02
N PHE A 60 -9.89 7.32 8.50
CA PHE A 60 -10.96 6.65 9.25
C PHE A 60 -10.39 5.95 10.49
N GLN A 61 -11.28 5.53 11.40
CA GLN A 61 -10.85 4.66 12.49
C GLN A 61 -10.49 3.27 11.93
N GLY A 62 -9.30 2.76 12.29
CA GLY A 62 -8.91 1.41 11.89
C GLY A 62 -7.40 1.22 11.74
N VAL A 63 -7.04 0.13 11.06
CA VAL A 63 -5.66 -0.19 10.68
C VAL A 63 -5.35 0.50 9.37
N HIS A 64 -4.28 1.29 9.36
CA HIS A 64 -3.78 1.99 8.20
C HIS A 64 -2.34 1.58 7.91
N THR A 65 -2.01 1.47 6.63
CA THR A 65 -0.66 1.11 6.16
C THR A 65 0.03 2.35 5.63
N VAL A 66 1.17 2.71 6.21
CA VAL A 66 2.01 3.83 5.74
C VAL A 66 3.27 3.28 5.08
N SER A 67 3.52 3.67 3.84
CA SER A 67 4.71 3.26 3.07
C SER A 67 5.24 4.38 2.19
N TYR A 68 6.48 4.27 1.71
CA TYR A 68 7.03 5.19 0.70
C TYR A 68 7.08 4.56 -0.71
N HIS A 69 6.80 3.26 -0.81
CA HIS A 69 6.79 2.57 -2.10
C HIS A 69 5.41 2.60 -2.74
N PRO A 70 5.34 2.83 -4.07
CA PRO A 70 4.06 2.80 -4.78
C PRO A 70 3.45 1.40 -4.73
N PRO A 71 2.11 1.28 -4.61
CA PRO A 71 1.45 0.00 -4.85
C PRO A 71 1.69 -0.40 -6.31
N SER A 72 2.32 -1.56 -6.52
CA SER A 72 2.58 -2.08 -7.86
C SER A 72 1.78 -3.35 -8.09
N LEU A 73 0.93 -3.34 -9.11
CA LEU A 73 0.24 -4.54 -9.61
C LEU A 73 1.16 -5.44 -10.45
N ARG A 74 2.31 -4.92 -10.88
CA ARG A 74 3.21 -5.58 -11.84
C ARG A 74 4.24 -6.47 -11.17
N ASP A 75 4.61 -6.17 -9.93
CA ASP A 75 5.58 -6.93 -9.16
C ASP A 75 4.87 -7.52 -7.93
N PRO A 76 4.32 -8.75 -8.03
CA PRO A 76 3.57 -9.36 -6.93
C PRO A 76 4.44 -9.55 -5.67
N PHE A 77 5.78 -9.47 -5.78
CA PHE A 77 6.67 -9.48 -4.63
C PHE A 77 6.52 -8.21 -3.78
N ILE A 78 6.27 -7.06 -4.40
CA ILE A 78 6.02 -5.79 -3.70
C ILE A 78 4.58 -5.72 -3.17
N GLN A 79 3.65 -6.45 -3.80
CA GLN A 79 2.23 -6.45 -3.46
C GLN A 79 1.86 -7.43 -2.34
N TYR A 80 2.46 -8.63 -2.33
CA TYR A 80 2.13 -9.73 -1.43
C TYR A 80 3.29 -10.16 -0.54
N GLY A 81 4.51 -9.68 -0.83
CA GLY A 81 5.54 -9.68 0.18
C GLY A 81 5.01 -8.83 1.32
N LEU A 82 4.63 -9.48 2.42
CA LEU A 82 4.66 -8.87 3.74
C LEU A 82 6.11 -8.45 3.96
N ILE A 83 6.53 -7.37 3.31
CA ILE A 83 7.74 -6.67 3.70
C ILE A 83 7.38 -6.27 5.12
N GLU A 84 8.05 -6.83 6.12
CA GLU A 84 7.77 -6.66 7.55
C GLU A 84 7.86 -5.19 8.03
N GLU A 85 7.94 -4.26 7.09
CA GLU A 85 8.32 -2.88 7.29
C GLU A 85 7.35 -1.87 6.64
N MET A 86 6.27 -2.31 5.97
CA MET A 86 5.13 -1.41 5.80
C MET A 86 4.58 -1.11 7.20
N LYS A 87 4.64 0.15 7.63
CA LYS A 87 4.30 0.49 9.00
C LYS A 87 2.78 0.52 9.13
N GLN A 88 2.22 -0.56 9.66
CA GLN A 88 0.82 -0.64 10.03
C GLN A 88 0.61 0.08 11.36
N VAL A 89 -0.36 0.99 11.39
CA VAL A 89 -0.75 1.72 12.59
C VAL A 89 -2.24 1.61 12.79
N TYR A 90 -2.64 1.42 14.03
CA TYR A 90 -4.04 1.48 14.42
C TYR A 90 -4.35 2.92 14.87
N VAL A 91 -5.36 3.54 14.28
CA VAL A 91 -5.76 4.93 14.56
C VAL A 91 -7.17 4.94 15.12
N PHE A 92 -7.35 5.57 16.28
CA PHE A 92 -8.67 5.83 16.86
C PHE A 92 -9.26 7.14 16.34
N SER A 93 -10.59 7.27 16.41
CA SER A 93 -11.26 8.55 16.15
C SER A 93 -10.73 9.64 17.08
N GLU A 94 -10.47 10.83 16.54
CA GLU A 94 -9.90 12.00 17.23
C GLU A 94 -8.48 11.84 17.79
N ASP A 95 -7.82 10.70 17.56
CA ASP A 95 -6.43 10.48 17.97
C ASP A 95 -5.45 10.92 16.87
N THR A 96 -4.20 11.23 17.25
CA THR A 96 -3.13 11.57 16.31
C THR A 96 -1.93 10.64 16.51
N VAL A 97 -1.73 9.73 15.56
CA VAL A 97 -0.63 8.77 15.58
C VAL A 97 0.57 9.30 14.81
N ARG A 98 1.76 9.28 15.43
CA ARG A 98 3.02 9.67 14.80
C ARG A 98 3.75 8.47 14.23
N VAL A 99 4.06 8.54 12.95
CA VAL A 99 4.73 7.48 12.20
C VAL A 99 6.08 8.00 11.71
N TYR A 100 7.15 7.42 12.24
CA TYR A 100 8.49 7.59 11.70
C TYR A 100 8.80 6.48 10.70
N LEU A 101 9.24 6.85 9.50
CA LEU A 101 9.69 5.96 8.43
C LEU A 101 11.21 6.09 8.25
N ASN A 102 11.92 4.98 8.39
CA ASN A 102 13.35 4.88 8.09
C ASN A 102 13.51 4.35 6.66
N THR A 103 13.52 5.27 5.70
CA THR A 103 13.49 4.96 4.27
C THR A 103 14.80 4.36 3.80
N ILE A 104 15.94 4.74 4.39
CA ILE A 104 17.24 4.23 3.97
C ILE A 104 17.38 2.76 4.32
N VAL A 105 17.06 2.40 5.58
CA VAL A 105 17.13 1.01 6.04
C VAL A 105 16.13 0.15 5.27
N LEU A 106 14.89 0.64 5.14
CA LEU A 106 13.84 -0.07 4.41
C LEU A 106 14.20 -0.34 2.95
N ASN A 107 14.83 0.62 2.27
CA ASN A 107 15.26 0.42 0.90
C ASN A 107 16.35 -0.67 0.76
N GLU A 108 17.27 -0.74 1.72
CA GLU A 108 18.30 -1.77 1.74
C GLU A 108 17.73 -3.16 2.07
N GLU A 109 16.79 -3.25 3.02
CA GLU A 109 16.10 -4.51 3.36
C GLU A 109 15.29 -5.03 2.18
N LEU A 110 14.55 -4.16 1.49
CA LEU A 110 13.83 -4.48 0.25
C LEU A 110 14.74 -4.98 -0.85
N LYS A 111 15.89 -4.32 -1.05
CA LYS A 111 16.86 -4.72 -2.05
C LYS A 111 17.46 -6.10 -1.74
N ARG A 112 17.75 -6.38 -0.47
CA ARG A 112 18.22 -7.70 -0.02
C ARG A 112 17.18 -8.78 -0.24
N ALA A 113 15.94 -8.56 0.22
CA ALA A 113 14.85 -9.52 0.02
C ALA A 113 14.64 -9.86 -1.46
N LYS A 114 14.72 -8.86 -2.35
CA LYS A 114 14.59 -9.06 -3.80
C LYS A 114 15.76 -9.85 -4.39
N LEU A 115 16.98 -9.67 -3.87
CA LEU A 115 18.15 -10.45 -4.28
C LEU A 115 18.04 -11.89 -3.79
N ASP A 116 17.69 -12.10 -2.53
CA ASP A 116 17.55 -13.43 -1.92
C ASP A 116 16.47 -14.26 -2.62
N TYR A 117 15.34 -13.64 -2.95
CA TYR A 117 14.29 -14.27 -3.75
C TYR A 117 14.83 -14.73 -5.12
N ARG A 118 15.61 -13.88 -5.80
CA ARG A 118 16.19 -14.21 -7.10
C ARG A 118 17.21 -15.35 -6.99
N TYR A 119 18.08 -15.32 -5.99
CA TYR A 119 19.03 -16.39 -5.74
C TYR A 119 18.33 -17.70 -5.42
N THR A 120 17.30 -17.67 -4.59
CA THR A 120 16.48 -18.84 -4.26
C THR A 120 15.86 -19.45 -5.51
N ASN A 121 15.30 -18.64 -6.41
CA ASN A 121 14.77 -19.13 -7.69
C ASN A 121 15.85 -19.79 -8.56
N TYR A 122 17.04 -19.20 -8.68
CA TYR A 122 18.14 -19.81 -9.45
C TYR A 122 18.63 -21.11 -8.83
N ILE A 123 18.74 -21.18 -7.50
CA ILE A 123 19.08 -22.40 -6.78
C ILE A 123 18.03 -23.49 -7.03
N GLY A 124 16.74 -23.14 -6.94
CA GLY A 124 15.63 -24.06 -7.21
C GLY A 124 15.65 -24.60 -8.65
N MET A 125 15.91 -23.74 -9.65
CA MET A 125 16.09 -24.17 -11.04
C MET A 125 17.27 -25.14 -11.18
N GLY A 126 18.41 -24.84 -10.54
CA GLY A 126 19.57 -25.72 -10.54
C GLY A 126 19.28 -27.10 -9.95
N LEU A 127 18.60 -27.14 -8.80
CA LEU A 127 18.16 -28.39 -8.17
C LEU A 127 17.22 -29.19 -9.07
N PHE A 128 16.30 -28.52 -9.78
CA PHE A 128 15.42 -29.17 -10.75
C PHE A 128 16.20 -29.81 -11.90
N PHE A 129 17.18 -29.12 -12.48
CA PHE A 129 18.04 -29.68 -13.54
C PHE A 129 18.87 -30.88 -13.03
N ILE A 130 19.41 -30.80 -11.81
CA ILE A 130 20.14 -31.92 -11.21
C ILE A 130 19.23 -33.14 -11.02
N LEU A 131 18.01 -32.95 -10.51
CA LEU A 131 17.03 -34.04 -10.38
C LEU A 131 16.69 -34.66 -11.74
N PHE A 132 16.46 -33.84 -12.76
CA PHE A 132 16.15 -34.32 -14.11
C PHE A 132 17.31 -35.13 -14.70
N TRP A 133 18.54 -34.67 -14.50
CA TRP A 133 19.76 -35.38 -14.90
C TRP A 133 19.90 -36.72 -14.19
N GLN A 134 19.63 -36.78 -12.88
CA GLN A 134 19.68 -38.02 -12.11
C GLN A 134 18.63 -39.03 -12.58
N LEU A 135 17.39 -38.58 -12.82
CA LEU A 135 16.32 -39.44 -13.36
C LEU A 135 16.65 -39.99 -14.75
N TRP A 136 17.29 -39.18 -15.60
CA TRP A 136 17.76 -39.63 -16.92
C TRP A 136 18.76 -40.78 -16.81
N ILE A 137 19.76 -40.65 -15.93
CA ILE A 137 20.79 -41.68 -15.71
C ILE A 137 20.18 -42.99 -15.20
N ILE A 138 19.19 -42.92 -14.31
CA ILE A 138 18.56 -44.12 -13.74
C ILE A 138 17.64 -44.81 -14.77
N SER A 139 17.06 -44.04 -15.70
CA SER A 139 16.15 -44.57 -16.72
C SER A 139 16.87 -45.16 -17.95
N SER A 140 18.16 -44.89 -18.14
CA SER A 140 18.98 -45.47 -19.22
C SER A 140 19.59 -46.81 -18.82
#